data_AF-A0A1N6P7I4-F1
#
_entry.id   AF-A0A1N6P7I4-F1
#
_cell.length_a   1.000
_cell.length_b   1.000
_cell.length_c   1.000
_cell.angle_alpha   90.00
_cell.angle_beta   90.00
_cell.angle_gamma   90.00
#
_symmetry.space_group_name_H-M   'P 1'
#
loop_
_entity.id
_entity.type
_entity.pdbx_description
1 polymer ?
#
loop_
_entity_poly.entity_id
_entity_poly.type
_entity_poly.pdbx_seq_one_letter_code
_entity_poly.pdbx_strand_id
1 'polypeptide(L)'
;MKQSVRPLFSAALLFFMIAAPLFSLSPAEEAFQDGLEAFRNSRFSLAERHFQEILKATDDEDLEASAHFWIAKTTMAKHQLEEAERHLEHFLQHYPRHAMAAEARYQQGRLLFLQDHFDEAIQALGRFMDRHPDSPFVANAVYWTGEALFNLGRLDEARRIFQTVLRDHPRSFRVEAARYRIAVIELTFREHELLELLRWSHEEYLRAVDEFQRQESAYRDALASYRRRLQNAADADLQEELLRLNTDIQVLQETLRSRDARIRRLEEQLTTLRSETARPR
;
A
#
# COMPACT_ATOMS: atom_id res chain seq x y z
N MET A 1 -17.08 27.46 104.08
CA MET A 1 -16.81 26.22 103.31
C MET A 1 -17.01 26.56 101.84
N LYS A 2 -15.94 26.69 101.02
CA LYS A 2 -15.42 25.67 100.07
C LYS A 2 -16.55 25.09 99.21
N GLN A 3 -16.59 25.14 97.87
CA GLN A 3 -15.57 25.06 96.80
C GLN A 3 -16.27 25.42 95.46
N SER A 4 -15.69 26.25 94.56
CA SER A 4 -15.03 25.91 93.26
C SER A 4 -15.92 25.10 92.28
N VAL A 5 -16.07 25.36 90.96
CA VAL A 5 -15.13 25.69 89.86
C VAL A 5 -15.95 26.25 88.66
N ARG A 6 -15.30 27.03 87.77
CA ARG A 6 -15.85 27.66 86.54
C ARG A 6 -15.89 26.70 85.30
N PRO A 7 -15.97 27.20 84.04
CA PRO A 7 -17.10 27.12 83.10
C PRO A 7 -16.79 26.23 81.87
N LEU A 8 -17.69 26.06 80.89
CA LEU A 8 -17.25 25.71 79.52
C LEU A 8 -18.32 25.94 78.44
N PHE A 9 -17.81 26.51 77.34
CA PHE A 9 -18.43 26.77 76.05
C PHE A 9 -19.17 25.55 75.48
N SER A 10 -20.36 25.76 74.91
CA SER A 10 -20.95 24.83 73.96
C SER A 10 -20.99 25.48 72.58
N ALA A 11 -19.94 25.23 71.80
CA ALA A 11 -19.93 25.45 70.36
C ALA A 11 -20.53 24.20 69.72
N ALA A 12 -21.78 24.29 69.26
CA ALA A 12 -22.41 23.25 68.46
C ALA A 12 -21.95 23.40 67.00
N LEU A 13 -20.81 22.79 66.67
CA LEU A 13 -20.39 22.58 65.28
C LEU A 13 -21.19 21.38 64.75
N LEU A 14 -22.25 21.67 63.98
CA LEU A 14 -23.07 20.67 63.29
C LEU A 14 -22.26 20.12 62.11
N PHE A 15 -21.60 18.97 62.33
CA PHE A 15 -20.79 18.28 61.34
C PHE A 15 -21.72 17.58 60.34
N PHE A 16 -21.91 18.18 59.17
CA PHE A 16 -22.61 17.58 58.04
C PHE A 16 -21.65 16.56 57.38
N MET A 17 -21.53 15.35 57.94
CA MET A 17 -20.95 14.21 57.20
C MET A 17 -21.93 13.82 56.11
N ILE A 18 -21.77 14.40 54.92
CA ILE A 18 -22.16 13.69 53.70
C ILE A 18 -21.17 12.54 53.62
N ALA A 19 -21.57 11.36 54.10
CA ALA A 19 -20.95 10.13 53.67
C ALA A 19 -21.20 10.05 52.16
N ALA A 20 -20.28 10.61 51.36
CA ALA A 20 -20.21 10.27 49.95
C ALA A 20 -20.06 8.75 49.94
N PRO A 21 -20.98 8.00 49.30
CA PRO A 21 -20.77 6.57 49.16
C PRO A 21 -19.41 6.41 48.50
N LEU A 22 -18.47 5.75 49.17
CA LEU A 22 -17.31 5.21 48.50
C LEU A 22 -17.85 4.20 47.50
N PHE A 23 -18.04 4.65 46.26
CA PHE A 23 -18.35 3.80 45.14
C PHE A 23 -17.06 3.01 44.88
N SER A 24 -16.87 1.91 45.61
CA SER A 24 -15.81 0.96 45.29
C SER A 24 -16.22 0.26 44.00
N LEU A 25 -15.36 0.34 42.99
CA LEU A 25 -15.54 -0.43 41.76
C LEU A 25 -15.70 -1.91 42.13
N SER A 26 -16.62 -2.59 41.46
CA SER A 26 -16.70 -4.04 41.49
C SER A 26 -15.41 -4.64 40.93
N PRO A 27 -15.07 -5.90 41.27
CA PRO A 27 -13.90 -6.56 40.70
C PRO A 27 -13.89 -6.58 39.17
N ALA A 28 -15.07 -6.66 38.53
CA ALA A 28 -15.20 -6.62 37.08
C ALA A 28 -14.89 -5.21 36.51
N GLU A 29 -15.34 -4.15 37.18
CA GLU A 29 -15.02 -2.78 36.78
C GLU A 29 -13.54 -2.44 37.00
N GLU A 30 -12.92 -2.96 38.07
CA GLU A 30 -11.48 -2.84 38.31
C GLU A 30 -10.68 -3.56 37.21
N ALA A 31 -11.04 -4.81 36.91
CA ALA A 31 -10.43 -5.57 35.81
C ALA A 31 -10.62 -4.84 34.46
N PHE A 32 -11.74 -4.17 34.25
CA PHE A 32 -11.92 -3.35 33.04
C PHE A 32 -10.93 -2.19 32.96
N GLN A 33 -10.73 -1.44 34.04
CA GLN A 33 -9.76 -0.34 34.07
C GLN A 33 -8.33 -0.84 33.87
N ASP A 34 -7.94 -1.92 34.56
CA ASP A 34 -6.62 -2.54 34.43
C ASP A 34 -6.38 -3.07 33.00
N GLY A 35 -7.40 -3.67 32.40
CA GLY A 35 -7.39 -4.11 31.00
C GLY A 35 -7.15 -2.96 30.03
N LEU A 36 -7.83 -1.82 30.22
CA LEU A 36 -7.64 -0.63 29.40
C LEU A 36 -6.26 -0.02 29.57
N GLU A 37 -5.74 0.05 30.80
CA GLU A 37 -4.39 0.54 31.07
C GLU A 37 -3.33 -0.37 30.43
N ALA A 38 -3.47 -1.68 30.60
CA ALA A 38 -2.57 -2.65 29.98
C ALA A 38 -2.59 -2.53 28.45
N PHE A 39 -3.78 -2.35 27.83
CA PHE A 39 -3.92 -2.14 26.39
C PHE A 39 -3.21 -0.86 25.92
N ARG A 40 -3.41 0.26 26.63
CA ARG A 40 -2.74 1.54 26.32
C ARG A 40 -1.22 1.45 26.41
N ASN A 41 -0.73 0.64 27.34
CA ASN A 41 0.70 0.37 27.53
C ASN A 41 1.24 -0.74 26.63
N SER A 42 0.47 -1.17 25.62
CA SER A 42 0.81 -2.26 24.67
C SER A 42 1.09 -3.61 25.33
N ARG A 43 0.67 -3.80 26.59
CA ARG A 43 0.77 -5.07 27.32
C ARG A 43 -0.41 -5.97 26.98
N PHE A 44 -0.54 -6.34 25.70
CA PHE A 44 -1.75 -6.99 25.17
C PHE A 44 -2.10 -8.30 25.87
N SER A 45 -1.11 -9.14 26.22
CA SER A 45 -1.38 -10.39 26.96
C SER A 45 -1.86 -10.16 28.40
N LEU A 46 -1.53 -9.01 29.01
CA LEU A 46 -2.07 -8.63 30.32
C LEU A 46 -3.49 -8.08 30.16
N ALA A 47 -3.70 -7.22 29.16
CA ALA A 47 -5.01 -6.64 28.86
C ALA A 47 -6.07 -7.73 28.59
N GLU A 48 -5.73 -8.71 27.75
CA GLU A 48 -6.62 -9.83 27.45
C GLU A 48 -7.01 -10.62 28.70
N ARG A 49 -6.07 -10.90 29.60
CA ARG A 49 -6.37 -11.62 30.86
C ARG A 49 -7.38 -10.86 31.71
N HIS A 50 -7.19 -9.55 31.88
CA HIS A 50 -8.12 -8.73 32.63
C HIS A 50 -9.51 -8.70 31.99
N PHE A 51 -9.61 -8.57 30.66
CA PHE A 51 -10.92 -8.62 30.00
C PHE A 51 -11.57 -10.00 30.06
N GLN A 52 -10.80 -11.10 30.05
CA GLN A 52 -11.32 -12.45 30.24
C GLN A 52 -11.81 -12.70 31.69
N GLU A 53 -11.26 -12.01 32.68
CA GLU A 53 -11.74 -12.08 34.07
C GLU A 53 -13.16 -11.48 34.19
N ILE A 54 -13.45 -10.41 33.45
CA ILE A 54 -14.80 -9.81 33.40
C ILE A 54 -15.83 -10.84 32.94
N LEU A 55 -15.57 -11.55 31.84
CA LEU A 55 -16.48 -12.57 31.29
C LEU A 55 -16.75 -13.75 32.23
N LYS A 56 -15.94 -13.94 33.28
CA LYS A 56 -16.13 -15.03 34.27
C LYS A 56 -16.97 -14.59 35.48
N ALA A 57 -17.07 -13.29 35.72
CA ALA A 57 -17.51 -12.73 37.00
C ALA A 57 -18.62 -11.67 36.87
N THR A 58 -18.94 -11.22 35.65
CA THR A 58 -19.98 -10.21 35.42
C THR A 58 -21.33 -10.85 35.09
N ASP A 59 -22.40 -10.27 35.63
CA ASP A 59 -23.78 -10.43 35.15
C ASP A 59 -24.28 -9.14 34.44
N ASP A 60 -23.40 -8.12 34.32
CA ASP A 60 -23.68 -6.85 33.67
C ASP A 60 -23.43 -6.94 32.15
N GLU A 61 -24.50 -6.81 31.37
CA GLU A 61 -24.47 -6.89 29.90
C GLU A 61 -23.57 -5.83 29.24
N ASP A 62 -23.45 -4.62 29.80
CA ASP A 62 -22.63 -3.54 29.24
C ASP A 62 -21.14 -3.83 29.45
N LEU A 63 -20.77 -4.34 30.63
CA LEU A 63 -19.41 -4.81 30.91
C LEU A 63 -19.06 -6.05 30.10
N GLU A 64 -19.99 -7.00 29.94
CA GLU A 64 -19.80 -8.18 29.10
C GLU A 64 -19.55 -7.79 27.65
N ALA A 65 -20.40 -6.93 27.09
CA ALA A 65 -20.23 -6.39 25.75
C ALA A 65 -18.88 -5.68 25.60
N SER A 66 -18.53 -4.80 26.55
CA SER A 66 -17.25 -4.11 26.57
C SER A 66 -16.07 -5.09 26.58
N ALA A 67 -16.12 -6.15 27.40
CA ALA A 67 -15.08 -7.17 27.46
C ALA A 67 -14.92 -7.90 26.12
N HIS A 68 -16.01 -8.34 25.48
CA HIS A 68 -15.94 -8.95 24.14
C HIS A 68 -15.26 -8.03 23.11
N PHE A 69 -15.66 -6.76 23.07
CA PHE A 69 -15.09 -5.78 22.15
C PHE A 69 -13.59 -5.55 22.40
N TRP A 70 -13.18 -5.41 23.65
CA TRP A 70 -11.78 -5.16 23.97
C TRP A 70 -10.90 -6.40 23.85
N ILE A 71 -11.41 -7.61 24.10
CA ILE A 71 -10.71 -8.85 23.76
C ILE A 71 -10.46 -8.87 22.27
N ALA A 72 -11.48 -8.63 21.43
CA ALA A 72 -11.31 -8.62 19.98
C ALA A 72 -10.23 -7.62 19.53
N LYS A 73 -10.24 -6.38 20.03
CA LYS A 73 -9.19 -5.40 19.71
C LYS A 73 -7.80 -5.82 20.19
N THR A 74 -7.71 -6.47 21.34
CA THR A 74 -6.46 -6.94 21.92
C THR A 74 -5.88 -8.11 21.13
N THR A 75 -6.71 -9.07 20.73
CA THR A 75 -6.28 -10.23 19.93
C THR A 75 -5.97 -9.83 18.49
N MET A 76 -6.66 -8.83 17.91
CA MET A 76 -6.23 -8.17 16.67
C MET A 76 -4.81 -7.61 16.78
N ALA A 77 -4.49 -6.92 17.88
CA ALA A 77 -3.16 -6.33 18.10
C ALA A 77 -2.07 -7.41 18.28
N LYS A 78 -2.45 -8.60 18.77
CA LYS A 78 -1.59 -9.78 18.87
C LYS A 78 -1.54 -10.64 17.59
N HIS A 79 -2.25 -10.24 16.54
CA HIS A 79 -2.40 -10.99 15.29
C HIS A 79 -3.03 -12.40 15.47
N GLN A 80 -3.90 -12.55 16.48
CA GLN A 80 -4.72 -13.74 16.71
C GLN A 80 -6.11 -13.51 16.09
N LEU A 81 -6.19 -13.64 14.77
CA LEU A 81 -7.30 -13.09 13.99
C LEU A 81 -8.60 -13.90 14.15
N GLU A 82 -8.51 -15.22 14.29
CA GLU A 82 -9.67 -16.09 14.48
C GLU A 82 -10.36 -15.83 15.82
N GLU A 83 -9.56 -15.58 16.85
CA GLU A 83 -10.09 -15.23 18.17
C GLU A 83 -10.72 -13.83 18.18
N ALA A 84 -10.08 -12.88 17.50
CA ALA A 84 -10.65 -11.55 17.30
C ALA A 84 -12.01 -11.62 16.60
N GLU A 85 -12.12 -12.43 15.54
CA GLU A 85 -13.35 -12.62 14.78
C GLU A 85 -14.46 -13.15 15.68
N ARG A 86 -14.22 -14.25 16.40
CA ARG A 86 -15.20 -14.85 17.31
C ARG A 86 -15.74 -13.87 18.33
N HIS A 87 -14.87 -13.08 18.98
CA HIS A 87 -15.30 -12.11 19.99
C HIS A 87 -16.04 -10.92 19.37
N LEU A 88 -15.61 -10.45 18.20
CA LEU A 88 -16.22 -9.32 17.51
C LEU A 88 -17.59 -9.67 16.91
N GLU A 89 -17.72 -10.86 16.34
CA GLU A 89 -19.00 -11.41 15.87
C GLU A 89 -19.99 -11.56 17.01
N HIS A 90 -19.55 -12.17 18.13
CA HIS A 90 -20.38 -12.30 19.32
C HIS A 90 -20.90 -10.92 19.76
N PHE A 91 -20.01 -9.92 19.81
CA PHE A 91 -20.38 -8.55 20.17
C PHE A 91 -21.42 -7.95 19.21
N LEU A 92 -21.18 -8.04 17.89
CA LEU A 92 -22.06 -7.45 16.88
C LEU A 92 -23.42 -8.15 16.79
N GLN A 93 -23.49 -9.44 17.13
CA GLN A 93 -24.72 -10.22 17.13
C GLN A 93 -25.58 -9.94 18.37
N HIS A 94 -24.99 -9.93 19.57
CA HIS A 94 -25.73 -9.83 20.83
C HIS A 94 -25.90 -8.37 21.30
N TYR A 95 -24.97 -7.48 20.94
CA TYR A 95 -24.94 -6.09 21.39
C TYR A 95 -24.98 -5.06 20.25
N PRO A 96 -25.88 -5.19 19.24
CA PRO A 96 -25.86 -4.38 18.02
C PRO A 96 -26.13 -2.87 18.23
N ARG A 97 -26.66 -2.50 19.40
CA ARG A 97 -27.01 -1.13 19.82
C ARG A 97 -26.08 -0.56 20.90
N HIS A 98 -25.07 -1.31 21.32
CA HIS A 98 -24.10 -0.86 22.32
C HIS A 98 -23.36 0.40 21.84
N ALA A 99 -22.87 1.23 22.77
CA ALA A 99 -22.19 2.48 22.45
C ALA A 99 -20.98 2.27 21.51
N MET A 100 -20.31 1.12 21.62
CA MET A 100 -19.18 0.73 20.78
C MET A 100 -19.57 0.05 19.46
N ALA A 101 -20.85 -0.13 19.15
CA ALA A 101 -21.30 -0.87 17.97
C ALA A 101 -20.94 -0.21 16.64
N ALA A 102 -20.77 1.10 16.60
CA ALA A 102 -20.23 1.78 15.41
C ALA A 102 -18.74 1.44 15.21
N GLU A 103 -17.93 1.54 16.28
CA GLU A 103 -16.51 1.17 16.22
C GLU A 103 -16.33 -0.32 15.90
N ALA A 104 -17.11 -1.21 16.52
CA ALA A 104 -17.04 -2.65 16.27
C ALA A 104 -17.27 -3.01 14.79
N ARG A 105 -18.23 -2.35 14.12
CA ARG A 105 -18.46 -2.53 12.68
C ARG A 105 -17.27 -2.05 11.84
N TYR A 106 -16.64 -0.95 12.23
CA TYR A 106 -15.38 -0.52 11.61
C TYR A 106 -14.25 -1.54 11.85
N GLN A 107 -14.09 -2.03 13.08
CA GLN A 107 -13.08 -3.04 13.41
C GLN A 107 -13.31 -4.35 12.64
N GLN A 108 -14.57 -4.71 12.33
CA GLN A 108 -14.89 -5.88 11.52
C GLN A 108 -14.31 -5.76 10.11
N GLY A 109 -14.52 -4.61 9.46
CA GLY A 109 -13.91 -4.35 8.16
C GLY A 109 -12.38 -4.34 8.20
N ARG A 110 -11.79 -3.81 9.27
CA ARG A 110 -10.33 -3.83 9.48
C ARG A 110 -9.80 -5.24 9.78
N LEU A 111 -10.55 -6.07 10.49
CA LEU A 111 -10.20 -7.46 10.78
C LEU A 111 -10.16 -8.28 9.49
N LEU A 112 -11.18 -8.14 8.63
CA LEU A 112 -11.20 -8.76 7.31
C LEU A 112 -9.97 -8.37 6.47
N PHE A 113 -9.54 -7.10 6.54
CA PHE A 113 -8.31 -6.67 5.90
C PHE A 113 -7.07 -7.40 6.47
N LEU A 114 -6.99 -7.55 7.80
CA LEU A 114 -5.86 -8.25 8.45
C LEU A 114 -5.86 -9.76 8.14
N GLN A 115 -7.01 -10.33 7.80
CA GLN A 115 -7.18 -11.71 7.34
C GLN A 115 -6.94 -11.87 5.84
N ASP A 116 -6.47 -10.81 5.14
CA ASP A 116 -6.31 -10.76 3.69
C ASP A 116 -7.61 -10.94 2.87
N HIS A 117 -8.77 -10.86 3.52
CA HIS A 117 -10.09 -10.90 2.88
C HIS A 117 -10.45 -9.50 2.33
N PHE A 118 -9.68 -9.03 1.34
CA PHE A 118 -9.72 -7.64 0.90
C PHE A 118 -11.06 -7.20 0.30
N ASP A 119 -11.72 -8.03 -0.52
CA ASP A 119 -13.02 -7.68 -1.10
C ASP A 119 -14.11 -7.58 -0.03
N GLU A 120 -14.10 -8.47 0.96
CA GLU A 120 -15.03 -8.44 2.09
C GLU A 120 -14.77 -7.23 3.00
N ALA A 121 -13.50 -6.90 3.22
CA ALA A 121 -13.09 -5.70 3.94
C ALA A 121 -13.64 -4.43 3.27
N ILE A 122 -13.52 -4.31 1.94
CA ILE A 122 -14.07 -3.18 1.17
C ILE A 122 -15.58 -3.08 1.39
N GLN A 123 -16.32 -4.19 1.30
CA GLN A 123 -17.76 -4.19 1.50
C GLN A 123 -18.16 -3.83 2.94
N ALA A 124 -17.48 -4.39 3.94
CA ALA A 124 -17.75 -4.12 5.35
C ALA A 124 -17.46 -2.66 5.72
N LEU A 125 -16.34 -2.12 5.26
CA LEU A 125 -15.97 -0.71 5.45
C LEU A 125 -16.94 0.23 4.71
N GLY A 126 -17.37 -0.12 3.50
CA GLY A 126 -18.41 0.60 2.77
C GLY A 126 -19.71 0.70 3.56
N ARG A 127 -20.24 -0.45 4.01
CA ARG A 127 -21.45 -0.49 4.86
C ARG A 127 -21.29 0.31 6.15
N PHE A 128 -20.10 0.32 6.75
CA PHE A 128 -19.82 1.14 7.92
C PHE A 128 -19.92 2.63 7.60
N MET A 129 -19.29 3.09 6.52
CA MET A 129 -19.33 4.50 6.10
C MET A 129 -20.76 4.96 5.75
N ASP A 130 -21.55 4.11 5.09
CA ASP A 130 -22.94 4.43 4.73
C ASP A 130 -23.84 4.57 5.97
N ARG A 131 -23.64 3.72 6.97
CA ARG A 131 -24.46 3.69 8.19
C ARG A 131 -24.01 4.69 9.25
N HIS A 132 -22.74 5.07 9.25
CA HIS A 132 -22.12 5.92 10.27
C HIS A 132 -21.29 7.05 9.64
N PRO A 133 -21.87 7.91 8.79
CA PRO A 133 -21.12 8.92 8.02
C PRO A 133 -20.44 9.98 8.89
N ASP A 134 -20.94 10.23 10.10
CA ASP A 134 -20.38 11.21 11.04
C ASP A 134 -19.38 10.59 12.04
N SER A 135 -19.07 9.30 11.89
CA SER A 135 -18.20 8.60 12.83
C SER A 135 -16.74 9.06 12.72
N PRO A 136 -16.01 9.20 13.85
CA PRO A 136 -14.59 9.52 13.83
C PRO A 136 -13.73 8.47 13.11
N PHE A 137 -14.28 7.28 12.82
CA PHE A 137 -13.59 6.22 12.10
C PHE A 137 -13.78 6.28 10.58
N VAL A 138 -14.58 7.19 10.02
CA VAL A 138 -14.80 7.26 8.56
C VAL A 138 -13.50 7.47 7.79
N ALA A 139 -12.66 8.42 8.21
CA ALA A 139 -11.37 8.63 7.56
C ALA A 139 -10.44 7.39 7.64
N ASN A 140 -10.56 6.60 8.70
CA ASN A 140 -9.85 5.33 8.82
C ASN A 140 -10.43 4.26 7.88
N ALA A 141 -11.75 4.18 7.77
CA ALA A 141 -12.42 3.25 6.88
C ALA A 141 -12.05 3.51 5.42
N VAL A 142 -12.10 4.77 4.96
CA VAL A 142 -11.63 5.17 3.62
C VAL A 142 -10.18 4.73 3.40
N TYR A 143 -9.30 4.98 4.37
CA TYR A 143 -7.90 4.56 4.28
C TYR A 143 -7.76 3.03 4.13
N TRP A 144 -8.42 2.24 4.98
CA TRP A 144 -8.34 0.77 4.89
C TRP A 144 -8.98 0.21 3.62
N THR A 145 -10.02 0.86 3.07
CA THR A 145 -10.55 0.54 1.74
C THR A 145 -9.48 0.74 0.67
N GLY A 146 -8.72 1.84 0.73
CA GLY A 146 -7.59 2.09 -0.16
C GLY A 146 -6.50 1.02 -0.02
N GLU A 147 -6.17 0.63 1.21
CA GLU A 147 -5.18 -0.44 1.47
C GLU A 147 -5.65 -1.79 0.92
N ALA A 148 -6.92 -2.13 1.09
CA ALA A 148 -7.49 -3.37 0.53
C ALA A 148 -7.41 -3.37 -1.01
N LEU A 149 -7.79 -2.27 -1.66
CA LEU A 149 -7.67 -2.11 -3.12
C LEU A 149 -6.22 -2.19 -3.59
N PHE A 150 -5.28 -1.62 -2.83
CA PHE A 150 -3.86 -1.68 -3.11
C PHE A 150 -3.35 -3.13 -3.10
N ASN A 151 -3.71 -3.91 -2.07
CA ASN A 151 -3.32 -5.32 -1.97
C ASN A 151 -3.98 -6.21 -3.03
N LEU A 152 -5.16 -5.84 -3.54
CA LEU A 152 -5.79 -6.47 -4.70
C LEU A 152 -5.13 -6.11 -6.05
N GLY A 153 -4.12 -5.22 -6.06
CA GLY A 153 -3.50 -4.72 -7.29
C GLY A 153 -4.39 -3.76 -8.08
N ARG A 154 -5.51 -3.32 -7.53
CA ARG A 154 -6.44 -2.34 -8.13
C ARG A 154 -5.91 -0.92 -7.91
N LEU A 155 -4.70 -0.66 -8.40
CA LEU A 155 -3.89 0.52 -8.05
C LEU A 155 -4.57 1.85 -8.43
N ASP A 156 -5.26 1.92 -9.57
CA ASP A 156 -5.99 3.12 -9.98
C ASP A 156 -7.14 3.46 -9.04
N GLU A 157 -7.86 2.44 -8.56
CA GLU A 157 -8.94 2.60 -7.59
C GLU A 157 -8.39 2.98 -6.22
N ALA A 158 -7.35 2.29 -5.77
CA ALA A 158 -6.66 2.58 -4.52
C ALA A 158 -6.20 4.05 -4.49
N ARG A 159 -5.56 4.55 -5.56
CA ARG A 159 -5.14 5.96 -5.68
C ARG A 159 -6.31 6.93 -5.50
N ARG A 160 -7.45 6.68 -6.16
CA ARG A 160 -8.65 7.53 -6.03
C ARG A 160 -9.21 7.53 -4.61
N ILE A 161 -9.23 6.37 -3.95
CA ILE A 161 -9.68 6.25 -2.56
C ILE A 161 -8.72 6.99 -1.60
N PHE A 162 -7.41 6.84 -1.76
CA PHE A 162 -6.46 7.61 -0.94
C PHE A 162 -6.58 9.12 -1.17
N GLN A 163 -6.81 9.57 -2.40
CA GLN A 163 -7.06 10.99 -2.69
C GLN A 163 -8.29 11.53 -1.95
N THR A 164 -9.29 10.69 -1.70
CA THR A 164 -10.48 11.05 -0.92
C THR A 164 -10.11 11.36 0.53
N VAL A 165 -9.15 10.63 1.13
CA VAL A 165 -8.63 10.95 2.48
C VAL A 165 -8.04 12.36 2.52
N LEU A 166 -7.25 12.73 1.50
CA LEU A 166 -6.60 14.04 1.42
C LEU A 166 -7.61 15.19 1.22
N ARG A 167 -8.65 14.94 0.40
CA ARG A 167 -9.65 15.96 0.03
C ARG A 167 -10.69 16.16 1.13
N ASP A 168 -11.27 15.07 1.64
CA ASP A 168 -12.46 15.10 2.50
C ASP A 168 -12.10 14.98 3.99
N HIS A 169 -10.89 14.48 4.30
CA HIS A 169 -10.41 14.32 5.67
C HIS A 169 -9.00 14.92 5.90
N PRO A 170 -8.75 16.19 5.53
CA PRO A 170 -7.41 16.79 5.53
C PRO A 170 -6.76 16.93 6.91
N ARG A 171 -7.52 16.76 8.01
CA ARG A 171 -7.01 16.77 9.39
C ARG A 171 -6.84 15.37 9.99
N SER A 172 -7.14 14.31 9.24
CA SER A 172 -6.97 12.93 9.71
C SER A 172 -5.49 12.59 9.81
N PHE A 173 -5.11 11.81 10.83
CA PHE A 173 -3.76 11.24 10.92
C PHE A 173 -3.43 10.27 9.77
N ARG A 174 -4.43 9.88 8.97
CA ARG A 174 -4.25 9.06 7.76
C ARG A 174 -3.76 9.82 6.54
N VAL A 175 -3.74 11.16 6.56
CA VAL A 175 -3.33 11.97 5.39
C VAL A 175 -1.92 11.63 4.93
N GLU A 176 -0.95 11.56 5.84
CA GLU A 176 0.43 11.26 5.48
C GLU A 176 0.61 9.82 4.97
N ALA A 177 -0.07 8.86 5.60
CA ALA A 177 -0.08 7.47 5.15
C ALA A 177 -0.71 7.32 3.74
N ALA A 178 -1.81 8.03 3.48
CA ALA A 178 -2.46 8.05 2.18
C ALA A 178 -1.58 8.73 1.11
N ARG A 179 -0.90 9.84 1.43
CA ARG A 179 0.08 10.48 0.53
C ARG A 179 1.21 9.53 0.16
N TYR A 180 1.77 8.85 1.15
CA TYR A 180 2.81 7.86 0.92
C TYR A 180 2.33 6.76 -0.04
N ARG A 181 1.13 6.22 0.18
CA ARG A 181 0.60 5.16 -0.69
C ARG A 181 0.31 5.64 -2.11
N ILE A 182 -0.19 6.87 -2.29
CA ILE A 182 -0.32 7.49 -3.61
C ILE A 182 1.04 7.58 -4.31
N ALA A 183 2.08 8.05 -3.61
CA ALA A 183 3.42 8.17 -4.18
C ALA A 183 4.00 6.80 -4.60
N VAL A 184 3.77 5.74 -3.81
CA VAL A 184 4.14 4.36 -4.18
C VAL A 184 3.43 3.94 -5.47
N ILE A 185 2.12 4.15 -5.56
CA ILE A 185 1.33 3.82 -6.76
C ILE A 185 1.86 4.58 -7.99
N GLU A 186 2.14 5.88 -7.85
CA GLU A 186 2.66 6.71 -8.95
C GLU A 186 4.06 6.27 -9.41
N LEU A 187 4.91 5.84 -8.47
CA LEU A 187 6.21 5.26 -8.80
C LEU A 187 6.03 3.98 -9.62
N THR A 188 5.14 3.09 -9.20
CA THR A 188 4.83 1.85 -9.93
C THR A 188 4.36 2.16 -11.35
N PHE A 189 3.46 3.13 -11.55
CA PHE A 189 3.02 3.51 -12.90
C PHE A 189 4.16 4.06 -13.77
N ARG A 190 5.03 4.90 -13.19
CA ARG A 190 6.19 5.45 -13.89
C ARG A 190 7.19 4.36 -14.29
N GLU A 191 7.40 3.37 -13.44
CA GLU A 191 8.26 2.22 -13.73
C GLU A 191 7.72 1.40 -14.90
N HIS A 192 6.41 1.13 -14.93
CA HIS A 192 5.77 0.42 -16.05
C HIS A 192 5.90 1.20 -17.36
N GLU A 193 5.65 2.52 -17.34
CA GLU A 193 5.83 3.38 -18.51
C GLU A 193 7.28 3.37 -19.01
N LEU A 194 8.26 3.44 -18.10
CA LEU A 194 9.68 3.38 -18.47
C LEU A 194 10.05 2.04 -19.11
N LEU A 195 9.52 0.93 -18.59
CA LEU A 195 9.75 -0.41 -19.15
C LEU A 195 9.13 -0.55 -20.55
N GLU A 196 7.94 -0.02 -20.78
CA GLU A 196 7.30 0.00 -22.10
C GLU A 196 8.13 0.81 -23.10
N LEU A 197 8.58 2.00 -22.71
CA LEU A 197 9.44 2.85 -23.55
C LEU A 197 10.77 2.16 -23.88
N LEU A 198 11.38 1.48 -22.91
CA LEU A 198 12.61 0.72 -23.11
C LEU A 198 12.39 -0.41 -24.11
N ARG A 199 11.29 -1.18 -23.97
CA ARG A 199 10.95 -2.27 -24.91
C ARG A 199 10.75 -1.73 -26.32
N TRP A 200 9.98 -0.66 -26.47
CA TRP A 200 9.73 -0.03 -27.77
C TRP A 200 11.05 0.42 -28.43
N SER A 201 11.93 1.09 -27.68
CA SER A 201 13.24 1.52 -28.20
C SER A 201 14.11 0.35 -28.68
N HIS A 202 14.04 -0.79 -27.99
CA HIS A 202 14.79 -1.98 -28.34
C HIS A 202 14.26 -2.65 -29.62
N GLU A 203 12.93 -2.72 -29.76
CA GLU A 203 12.29 -3.26 -30.96
C GLU A 203 12.60 -2.42 -32.20
N GLU A 204 12.54 -1.09 -32.09
CA GLU A 204 12.90 -0.19 -33.20
C GLU A 204 14.38 -0.34 -33.61
N TYR A 205 15.27 -0.49 -32.64
CA TYR A 205 16.68 -0.78 -32.90
C TYR A 205 16.86 -2.10 -33.68
N LEU A 206 16.22 -3.18 -33.23
CA LEU A 206 16.32 -4.48 -33.90
C LEU A 206 15.77 -4.43 -35.33
N ARG A 207 14.65 -3.72 -35.56
CA ARG A 207 14.10 -3.53 -36.90
C ARG A 207 15.08 -2.78 -37.82
N ALA A 208 15.72 -1.71 -37.33
CA ALA A 208 16.69 -0.96 -38.11
C ALA A 208 17.91 -1.82 -38.50
N VAL A 209 18.39 -2.67 -37.58
CA VAL A 209 19.49 -3.62 -37.86
C VAL A 209 19.09 -4.65 -38.91
N ASP A 210 17.89 -5.21 -38.82
CA ASP A 210 17.41 -6.20 -39.79
C ASP A 210 17.19 -5.59 -41.19
N GLU A 211 16.60 -4.39 -41.28
CA GLU A 211 16.48 -3.66 -42.55
C GLU A 211 17.86 -3.38 -43.17
N PHE A 212 18.81 -3.00 -42.32
CA PHE A 212 20.18 -2.77 -42.73
C PHE A 212 20.83 -4.03 -43.32
N GLN A 213 20.75 -5.16 -42.61
CA GLN A 213 21.32 -6.44 -43.05
C GLN A 213 20.72 -6.89 -44.40
N ARG A 214 19.41 -6.67 -44.57
CA ARG A 214 18.74 -6.92 -45.86
C ARG A 214 19.29 -6.05 -46.98
N GLN A 215 19.50 -4.76 -46.73
CA GLN A 215 20.10 -3.86 -47.72
C GLN A 215 21.56 -4.26 -48.04
N GLU A 216 22.36 -4.61 -47.03
CA GLU A 216 23.74 -5.07 -47.23
C GLU A 216 23.79 -6.33 -48.10
N SER A 217 22.92 -7.32 -47.84
CA SER A 217 22.85 -8.53 -48.67
C SER A 217 22.55 -8.20 -50.14
N ALA A 218 21.58 -7.31 -50.38
CA ALA A 218 21.23 -6.88 -51.74
C ALA A 218 22.42 -6.22 -52.47
N TYR A 219 23.20 -5.38 -51.77
CA TYR A 219 24.41 -4.79 -52.35
C TYR A 219 25.49 -5.82 -52.64
N ARG A 220 25.71 -6.79 -51.74
CA ARG A 220 26.67 -7.87 -51.95
C ARG A 220 26.30 -8.71 -53.19
N ASP A 221 25.02 -9.03 -53.36
CA ASP A 221 24.51 -9.78 -54.50
C ASP A 221 24.65 -9.00 -55.82
N ALA A 222 24.38 -7.69 -55.79
CA ALA A 222 24.59 -6.80 -56.93
C ALA A 222 26.07 -6.73 -57.33
N LEU A 223 26.98 -6.54 -56.36
CA LEU A 223 28.43 -6.53 -56.58
C LEU A 223 28.93 -7.86 -57.16
N ALA A 224 28.40 -9.00 -56.69
CA ALA A 224 28.75 -10.31 -57.22
C ALA A 224 28.29 -10.47 -58.67
N SER A 225 27.07 -10.03 -58.98
CA SER A 225 26.52 -10.01 -60.34
C SER A 225 27.36 -9.16 -61.29
N TYR A 226 27.78 -7.97 -60.85
CA TYR A 226 28.66 -7.09 -61.62
C TYR A 226 30.03 -7.71 -61.86
N ARG A 227 30.67 -8.29 -60.84
CA ARG A 227 31.95 -8.98 -61.00
C ARG A 227 31.91 -10.10 -62.04
N ARG A 228 30.82 -10.89 -62.08
CA ARG A 228 30.64 -11.93 -63.10
C ARG A 228 30.52 -11.35 -64.51
N ARG A 229 29.75 -10.26 -64.67
CA ARG A 229 29.66 -9.56 -65.96
C ARG A 229 31.02 -9.04 -66.41
N LEU A 230 31.77 -8.41 -65.51
CA LEU A 230 33.15 -7.97 -65.76
C LEU A 230 34.06 -9.10 -66.25
N GLN A 231 33.99 -10.28 -65.63
CA GLN A 231 34.82 -11.42 -66.03
C GLN A 231 34.47 -11.99 -67.41
N ASN A 232 33.20 -11.90 -67.81
CA ASN A 232 32.71 -12.45 -69.08
C ASN A 232 32.89 -11.51 -70.27
N ALA A 233 33.33 -10.28 -70.03
CA ALA A 233 33.18 -9.19 -70.96
C ALA A 233 34.56 -8.61 -71.31
N ALA A 234 35.23 -9.29 -72.26
CA ALA A 234 36.58 -9.02 -72.73
C ALA A 234 36.58 -8.51 -74.19
N ASP A 235 35.88 -7.39 -74.46
CA ASP A 235 35.89 -6.70 -75.76
C ASP A 235 35.92 -5.17 -75.59
N ALA A 236 36.43 -4.41 -76.57
CA ALA A 236 36.90 -3.02 -76.37
C ALA A 236 35.84 -1.98 -75.95
N ASP A 237 34.55 -2.15 -76.28
CA ASP A 237 33.46 -1.26 -75.82
C ASP A 237 33.19 -1.39 -74.30
N LEU A 238 33.66 -2.47 -73.68
CA LEU A 238 33.51 -2.70 -72.25
C LEU A 238 34.50 -1.94 -71.38
N GLN A 239 35.53 -1.30 -71.93
CA GLN A 239 36.53 -0.61 -71.11
C GLN A 239 35.98 0.65 -70.43
N GLU A 240 35.05 1.36 -71.07
CA GLU A 240 34.36 2.51 -70.47
C GLU A 240 33.32 2.05 -69.43
N GLU A 241 32.58 0.98 -69.74
CA GLU A 241 31.65 0.35 -68.80
C GLU A 241 32.39 -0.21 -67.57
N LEU A 242 33.56 -0.85 -67.76
CA LEU A 242 34.46 -1.32 -66.71
C LEU A 242 34.92 -0.21 -65.76
N LEU A 243 35.28 0.95 -66.32
CA LEU A 243 35.69 2.13 -65.55
C LEU A 243 34.53 2.68 -64.71
N ARG A 244 33.34 2.74 -65.31
CA ARG A 244 32.11 3.18 -64.62
C ARG A 244 31.74 2.24 -63.48
N LEU A 245 31.75 0.93 -63.74
CA LEU A 245 31.48 -0.12 -62.76
C LEU A 245 32.48 -0.14 -61.61
N ASN A 246 33.78 0.06 -61.87
CA ASN A 246 34.77 0.15 -60.80
C ASN A 246 34.52 1.35 -59.89
N THR A 247 34.07 2.48 -60.47
CA THR A 247 33.72 3.67 -59.70
C THR A 247 32.50 3.39 -58.82
N ASP A 248 31.47 2.75 -59.37
CA ASP A 248 30.27 2.36 -58.61
C ASP A 248 30.59 1.37 -57.48
N ILE A 249 31.47 0.41 -57.73
CA ILE A 249 31.96 -0.54 -56.71
C ILE A 249 32.65 0.22 -55.56
N GLN A 250 33.50 1.20 -55.87
CA GLN A 250 34.17 2.01 -54.85
C GLN A 250 33.18 2.82 -54.00
N VAL A 251 32.21 3.47 -54.64
CA VAL A 251 31.15 4.22 -53.94
C VAL A 251 30.34 3.29 -53.03
N LEU A 252 29.99 2.10 -53.50
CA LEU A 252 29.28 1.11 -52.69
C LEU A 252 30.12 0.60 -51.52
N GLN A 253 31.42 0.38 -51.71
CA GLN A 253 32.35 -0.01 -50.64
C GLN A 253 32.49 1.08 -49.56
N GLU A 254 32.58 2.34 -49.95
CA GLU A 254 32.60 3.47 -49.00
C GLU A 254 31.28 3.60 -48.25
N THR A 255 30.16 3.41 -48.96
CA THR A 255 28.83 3.42 -48.38
C THR A 255 28.71 2.33 -47.31
N LEU A 256 29.14 1.09 -47.60
CA LEU A 256 29.18 -0.02 -46.64
C LEU A 256 30.05 0.30 -45.41
N ARG A 257 31.27 0.82 -45.60
CA ARG A 257 32.15 1.20 -44.48
C ARG A 257 31.55 2.27 -43.59
N SER A 258 30.91 3.29 -44.17
CA SER A 258 30.27 4.38 -43.41
C SER A 258 29.11 3.85 -42.56
N ARG A 259 28.40 2.87 -43.11
CA ARG A 259 27.26 2.20 -42.52
C ARG A 259 27.68 1.27 -41.37
N ASP A 260 28.74 0.47 -41.54
CA ASP A 260 29.33 -0.34 -40.47
C ASP A 260 29.80 0.50 -39.28
N ALA A 261 30.38 1.67 -39.57
CA ALA A 261 30.81 2.61 -38.53
C ALA A 261 29.62 3.15 -37.73
N ARG A 262 28.45 3.32 -38.36
CA ARG A 262 27.23 3.75 -37.67
C ARG A 262 26.67 2.64 -36.76
N ILE A 263 26.74 1.38 -37.17
CA ILE A 263 26.33 0.24 -36.34
C ILE A 263 27.17 0.16 -35.07
N ARG A 264 28.50 0.21 -35.19
CA ARG A 264 29.39 0.18 -34.01
C ARG A 264 29.04 1.27 -32.99
N ARG A 265 28.75 2.49 -33.47
CA ARG A 265 28.31 3.59 -32.58
C ARG A 265 27.00 3.27 -31.88
N LEU A 266 26.02 2.70 -32.59
CA LEU A 266 24.73 2.33 -32.00
C LEU A 266 24.90 1.19 -30.97
N GLU A 267 25.76 0.20 -31.23
CA GLU A 267 26.09 -0.88 -30.29
C GLU A 267 26.78 -0.35 -29.01
N GLU A 268 27.71 0.60 -29.16
CA GLU A 268 28.37 1.30 -28.05
C GLU A 268 27.37 2.12 -27.21
N GLN A 269 26.42 2.80 -27.85
CA GLN A 269 25.35 3.54 -27.17
C GLN A 269 24.40 2.60 -26.41
N LEU A 270 24.11 1.43 -26.98
CA LEU A 270 23.20 0.47 -26.36
C LEU A 270 23.85 -0.27 -25.18
N THR A 271 25.15 -0.53 -25.24
CA THR A 271 25.94 -1.12 -24.14
C THR A 271 26.12 -0.14 -22.99
N THR A 272 26.36 1.14 -23.27
CA THR A 272 26.41 2.20 -22.24
C THR A 272 25.07 2.34 -21.53
N LEU A 273 23.96 2.46 -22.27
CA LEU A 273 22.61 2.51 -21.70
C LEU A 273 22.29 1.31 -20.80
N ARG A 274 22.66 0.09 -21.21
CA ARG A 274 22.48 -1.14 -20.38
C ARG A 274 23.30 -1.11 -19.10
N SER A 275 24.53 -0.61 -19.15
CA SER A 275 25.44 -0.52 -17.99
C SER A 275 24.98 0.53 -16.96
N GLU A 276 24.30 1.59 -17.42
CA GLU A 276 23.74 2.63 -16.57
C GLU A 276 22.45 2.18 -15.87
N THR A 277 21.63 1.36 -16.54
CA THR A 277 20.40 0.78 -15.94
C THR A 277 20.64 -0.36 -14.95
N ALA A 278 21.84 -0.96 -14.94
CA ALA A 278 22.17 -2.13 -14.10
C ALA A 278 22.92 -1.79 -12.79
N ARG A 279 23.17 -0.51 -12.49
CA ARG A 279 23.78 -0.10 -11.22
C ARG A 279 22.70 0.00 -10.12
N PRO A 280 22.79 -0.79 -9.02
CA PRO A 280 21.88 -0.62 -7.90
C PRO A 280 22.15 0.74 -7.24
N ARG A 281 21.08 1.48 -6.93
CA ARG A 281 21.15 2.68 -6.08
C ARG A 281 21.43 2.29 -4.64
#